data_AF-A0A8H8N9Z8-F1
#
_entry.id   AF-A0A8H8N9Z8-F1
#
_cell.length_a   1.000
_cell.length_b   1.000
_cell.length_c   1.000
_cell.angle_alpha   90.00
_cell.angle_beta   90.00
_cell.angle_gamma   90.00
#
_symmetry.space_group_name_H-M   'P 1'
#
loop_
_entity.id
_entity.type
_entity.pdbx_description
1 polymer ?
#
loop_
_entity_poly.entity_id
_entity_poly.type
_entity_poly.pdbx_seq_one_letter_code
_entity_poly.pdbx_strand_id
1 'polypeptide(L)'
;MSRSLPIDWALKRVRAICGCFNIDEVCQLMAGTGTGALIACMIALLGMDIDEAIIAYSCLIERVFSDKKMISTSGSGTYKANRLEDELKAMVRGATGDENTRMMMQAEAKEKCRVMVFAMSAHSMTASTPRIFRSYQGPNNQMPDCPVWQVIRASMAHPELFKSMTIDDGVVPESLVGGDVGCSNPTRHVLAEDTLARSRYLNHVEILF
;
A
#
# COMPACT_ATOMS: atom_id res chain seq x y z
N MET A 1 7.79 13.61 -26.51
CA MET A 1 7.33 12.23 -26.25
C MET A 1 7.41 11.98 -24.75
N SER A 2 6.27 12.07 -24.05
CA SER A 2 6.21 11.77 -22.61
C SER A 2 6.50 10.28 -22.41
N ARG A 3 7.52 9.93 -21.62
CA ARG A 3 7.77 8.55 -21.23
C ARG A 3 6.68 8.19 -20.22
N SER A 4 5.76 7.29 -20.58
CA SER A 4 4.76 6.77 -19.66
C SER A 4 5.48 6.17 -18.44
N LEU A 5 5.08 6.57 -17.25
CA LEU A 5 5.63 6.01 -16.03
C LEU A 5 5.24 4.53 -15.93
N PRO A 6 6.06 3.66 -15.31
CA PRO A 6 5.69 2.25 -15.12
C PRO A 6 4.31 2.04 -14.46
N ILE A 7 3.86 3.01 -13.66
CA ILE A 7 2.55 2.99 -13.04
C ILE A 7 1.39 3.22 -14.01
N ASP A 8 1.62 3.95 -15.11
CA ASP A 8 0.58 4.27 -16.07
C ASP A 8 0.02 2.99 -16.66
N TRP A 9 0.87 1.99 -16.87
CA TRP A 9 0.46 0.66 -17.31
C TRP A 9 -0.42 -0.04 -16.28
N ALA A 10 -0.05 0.04 -14.99
CA ALA A 10 -0.76 -0.61 -13.91
C ALA A 10 -2.16 -0.01 -13.73
N LEU A 11 -2.25 1.33 -13.69
CA LEU A 11 -3.52 2.05 -13.59
C LEU A 11 -4.39 1.92 -14.85
N LYS A 12 -3.78 1.89 -16.05
CA LYS A 12 -4.52 1.55 -17.29
C LYS A 12 -5.04 0.12 -17.30
N ARG A 13 -4.32 -0.82 -16.68
CA ARG A 13 -4.78 -2.20 -16.53
C ARG A 13 -5.95 -2.28 -15.54
N VAL A 14 -5.90 -1.55 -14.42
CA VAL A 14 -7.06 -1.40 -13.53
C VAL A 14 -8.25 -0.84 -14.30
N ARG A 15 -8.05 0.24 -15.08
CA ARG A 15 -9.10 0.82 -15.92
C ARG A 15 -9.70 -0.18 -16.91
N ALA A 16 -8.87 -1.01 -17.53
CA ALA A 16 -9.34 -2.04 -18.45
C ALA A 16 -10.16 -3.14 -17.75
N ILE A 17 -9.86 -3.45 -16.49
CA ILE A 17 -10.59 -4.43 -15.67
C ILE A 17 -11.92 -3.85 -15.18
N CYS A 18 -11.91 -2.61 -14.67
CA CYS A 18 -13.12 -1.95 -14.17
C CYS A 18 -14.07 -1.51 -15.31
N GLY A 19 -13.52 -1.19 -16.48
CA GLY A 19 -14.29 -0.64 -17.59
C GLY A 19 -14.89 0.72 -17.21
N CYS A 20 -16.22 0.81 -17.22
CA CYS A 20 -16.99 1.99 -16.81
C CYS A 20 -17.57 1.90 -15.39
N PHE A 21 -17.35 0.79 -14.70
CA PHE A 21 -17.86 0.56 -13.35
C PHE A 21 -16.90 1.12 -12.30
N ASN A 22 -17.44 1.46 -11.13
CA ASN A 22 -16.61 1.84 -9.99
C ASN A 22 -15.77 0.65 -9.52
N ILE A 23 -14.61 0.91 -8.93
CA ILE A 23 -13.74 -0.16 -8.42
C ILE A 23 -14.46 -1.07 -7.42
N ASP A 24 -15.29 -0.51 -6.54
CA ASP A 24 -16.04 -1.23 -5.51
C ASP A 24 -17.11 -2.17 -6.12
N GLU A 25 -17.57 -1.90 -7.34
CA GLU A 25 -18.57 -2.72 -8.04
C GLU A 25 -17.95 -3.95 -8.69
N VAL A 26 -16.65 -3.90 -9.01
CA VAL A 26 -15.96 -4.95 -9.78
C VAL A 26 -14.94 -5.69 -8.94
N CYS A 27 -14.23 -5.01 -8.05
CA CYS A 27 -13.13 -5.53 -7.27
C CYS A 27 -13.50 -5.64 -5.79
N GLN A 28 -13.35 -6.84 -5.24
CA GLN A 28 -13.59 -7.08 -3.82
C GLN A 28 -12.33 -7.01 -2.97
N LEU A 29 -11.16 -7.12 -3.61
CA LEU A 29 -9.86 -7.15 -2.95
C LEU A 29 -8.77 -6.61 -3.87
N MET A 30 -8.10 -5.55 -3.42
CA MET A 30 -6.84 -5.07 -3.96
C MET A 30 -5.71 -5.43 -3.02
N ALA A 31 -4.63 -5.95 -3.58
CA ALA A 31 -3.47 -6.34 -2.81
C ALA A 31 -2.21 -5.84 -3.48
N GLY A 32 -1.27 -5.31 -2.70
CA GLY A 32 -0.09 -4.72 -3.29
C GLY A 32 1.09 -4.57 -2.34
N THR A 33 2.26 -4.46 -2.98
CA THR A 33 3.53 -4.24 -2.30
C THR A 33 4.22 -3.01 -2.89
N GLY A 34 4.86 -2.18 -2.06
CA GLY A 34 5.59 -0.99 -2.52
C GLY A 34 4.67 0.00 -3.25
N THR A 35 4.93 0.25 -4.54
CA THR A 35 4.07 1.10 -5.38
C THR A 35 2.68 0.51 -5.59
N GLY A 36 2.56 -0.83 -5.61
CA GLY A 36 1.29 -1.53 -5.66
C GLY A 36 0.41 -1.26 -4.45
N ALA A 37 1.03 -1.17 -3.27
CA ALA A 37 0.33 -0.82 -2.03
C ALA A 37 -0.21 0.62 -2.09
N LEU A 38 0.59 1.55 -2.61
CA LEU A 38 0.16 2.93 -2.83
C LEU A 38 -1.07 3.01 -3.76
N ILE A 39 -1.03 2.31 -4.89
CA ILE A 39 -2.16 2.25 -5.84
C ILE A 39 -3.41 1.68 -5.19
N ALA A 40 -3.27 0.55 -4.50
CA ALA A 40 -4.38 -0.11 -3.82
C ALA A 40 -5.03 0.82 -2.79
N CYS A 41 -4.23 1.53 -1.99
CA CYS A 41 -4.74 2.48 -1.01
C CYS A 41 -5.39 3.72 -1.67
N MET A 42 -4.79 4.30 -2.71
CA MET A 42 -5.35 5.46 -3.42
C MET A 42 -6.77 5.17 -3.94
N ILE A 43 -6.94 4.02 -4.56
CA ILE A 43 -8.21 3.67 -5.22
C ILE A 43 -9.22 3.19 -4.18
N ALA A 44 -8.89 2.17 -3.38
CA ALA A 44 -9.88 1.48 -2.54
C ALA A 44 -10.05 2.06 -1.13
N LEU A 45 -9.06 2.79 -0.58
CA LEU A 45 -9.18 3.42 0.74
C LEU A 45 -9.45 4.92 0.66
N LEU A 46 -8.78 5.62 -0.27
CA LEU A 46 -8.95 7.06 -0.44
C LEU A 46 -10.05 7.42 -1.43
N GLY A 47 -10.58 6.44 -2.17
CA GLY A 47 -11.70 6.64 -3.10
C GLY A 47 -11.34 7.52 -4.30
N MET A 48 -10.06 7.58 -4.68
CA MET A 48 -9.61 8.35 -5.83
C MET A 48 -10.01 7.66 -7.13
N ASP A 49 -10.44 8.45 -8.12
CA ASP A 49 -10.57 7.93 -9.48
C ASP A 49 -9.19 7.54 -10.05
N ILE A 50 -9.17 6.70 -11.08
CA ILE A 50 -7.94 6.27 -11.75
C ILE A 50 -7.15 7.47 -12.29
N ASP A 51 -7.81 8.46 -12.89
CA ASP A 51 -7.12 9.64 -13.42
C ASP A 51 -6.54 10.49 -12.28
N GLU A 52 -7.27 10.63 -11.17
CA GLU A 52 -6.79 11.31 -9.97
C GLU A 52 -5.60 10.59 -9.36
N ALA A 53 -5.63 9.26 -9.29
CA ALA A 53 -4.54 8.43 -8.79
C ALA A 53 -3.28 8.57 -9.66
N ILE A 54 -3.41 8.63 -10.99
CA ILE A 54 -2.28 8.88 -11.91
C ILE A 54 -1.62 10.23 -11.59
N ILE A 55 -2.43 11.29 -11.43
CA ILE A 55 -1.94 12.64 -11.14
C ILE A 55 -1.28 12.68 -9.76
N ALA A 56 -1.95 12.14 -8.74
CA ALA A 56 -1.47 12.11 -7.37
C ALA A 56 -0.14 11.35 -7.26
N TYR A 57 -0.02 10.20 -7.93
CA TYR A 57 1.22 9.44 -7.95
C TYR A 57 2.35 10.21 -8.65
N SER A 58 2.06 10.82 -9.80
CA SER A 58 3.07 11.59 -10.55
C SER A 58 3.61 12.72 -9.69
N CYS A 59 2.74 13.47 -9.01
CA CYS A 59 3.11 14.52 -8.08
C CYS A 59 3.93 13.98 -6.90
N LEU A 60 3.53 12.84 -6.31
CA LEU A 60 4.23 12.22 -5.20
C LEU A 60 5.66 11.82 -5.59
N ILE A 61 5.83 11.10 -6.70
CA ILE A 61 7.15 10.66 -7.16
C ILE A 61 8.03 11.86 -7.51
N GLU A 62 7.50 12.88 -8.20
CA GLU A 62 8.28 14.08 -8.51
C GLU A 62 8.79 14.76 -7.24
N ARG A 63 7.94 14.93 -6.22
CA ARG A 63 8.33 15.60 -4.97
C ARG A 63 9.27 14.78 -4.11
N VAL A 64 9.07 13.46 -4.05
CA VAL A 64 9.89 12.55 -3.25
C VAL A 64 11.25 12.31 -3.88
N PHE A 65 11.32 12.12 -5.21
CA PHE A 65 12.55 11.77 -5.92
C PHE A 65 13.37 12.98 -6.38
N SER A 66 12.79 14.19 -6.36
CA SER A 66 13.56 15.44 -6.58
C SER A 66 14.43 15.82 -5.38
N ASP A 67 14.13 15.31 -4.18
CA ASP A 67 14.88 15.61 -2.94
C ASP A 67 15.88 14.49 -2.62
N LYS A 68 16.90 14.36 -3.47
CA LYS A 68 18.04 13.47 -3.23
C LYS A 68 18.85 13.98 -2.04
N LYS A 69 19.31 13.07 -1.17
CA LYS A 69 20.24 13.44 -0.09
C LYS A 69 21.54 13.99 -0.70
N MET A 70 21.81 15.28 -0.49
CA MET A 70 23.00 15.97 -1.03
C MET A 70 24.31 15.57 -0.32
N ILE A 71 24.22 15.04 0.91
CA ILE A 71 25.37 14.63 1.72
C ILE A 71 24.97 13.33 2.42
N SER A 72 25.82 12.30 2.37
CA SER A 72 25.65 11.01 3.04
C SER A 72 25.85 11.17 4.56
N THR A 73 24.97 11.90 5.22
CA THR A 73 24.97 12.03 6.68
C THR A 73 24.29 10.80 7.27
N SER A 74 25.11 9.82 7.62
CA SER A 74 24.87 8.73 8.58
C SER A 74 23.48 8.07 8.52
N GLY A 75 23.31 7.14 7.58
CA GLY A 75 22.21 6.15 7.59
C GLY A 75 21.83 5.66 6.20
N SER A 76 21.41 4.40 6.10
CA SER A 76 20.92 3.75 4.88
C SER A 76 19.75 4.51 4.21
N GLY A 77 19.64 4.37 2.89
CA GLY A 77 18.57 4.98 2.06
C GLY A 77 18.97 6.25 1.30
N THR A 78 18.71 6.27 -0.01
CA THR A 78 19.04 7.36 -0.94
C THR A 78 18.15 8.61 -0.80
N TYR A 79 16.92 8.45 -0.31
CA TYR A 79 15.89 9.49 -0.24
C TYR A 79 15.48 9.79 1.21
N LYS A 80 14.88 10.97 1.43
CA LYS A 80 14.41 11.40 2.75
C LYS A 80 13.08 10.74 3.08
N ALA A 81 13.06 9.84 4.06
CA ALA A 81 11.84 9.18 4.53
C ALA A 81 10.79 10.17 5.06
N ASN A 82 11.21 11.26 5.70
CA ASN A 82 10.30 12.30 6.20
C ASN A 82 9.53 12.98 5.06
N ARG A 83 10.17 13.17 3.89
CA ARG A 83 9.49 13.80 2.76
C ARG A 83 8.44 12.87 2.15
N LEU A 84 8.72 11.58 2.04
CA LEU A 84 7.71 10.60 1.66
C LEU A 84 6.55 10.60 2.65
N GLU A 85 6.82 10.64 3.96
CA GLU A 85 5.80 10.76 4.99
C GLU A 85 4.93 12.00 4.84
N ASP A 86 5.53 13.18 4.66
CA ASP A 86 4.80 14.45 4.55
C ASP A 86 3.89 14.47 3.31
N GLU A 87 4.39 13.99 2.16
CA GLU A 87 3.59 13.92 0.94
C GLU A 87 2.47 12.89 1.05
N LEU A 88 2.71 11.74 1.69
CA LEU A 88 1.66 10.75 1.94
C LEU A 88 0.59 11.30 2.89
N LYS A 89 0.97 11.99 3.97
CA LYS A 89 0.01 12.65 4.88
C LYS A 89 -0.82 13.70 4.14
N ALA A 90 -0.18 14.53 3.31
CA ALA A 90 -0.87 15.54 2.52
C ALA A 90 -1.88 14.92 1.55
N MET A 91 -1.50 13.81 0.91
CA MET A 91 -2.37 13.05 0.01
C MET A 91 -3.58 12.46 0.75
N VAL A 92 -3.35 11.78 1.87
CA VAL A 92 -4.44 11.21 2.68
C VAL A 92 -5.39 12.32 3.15
N ARG A 93 -4.85 13.40 3.72
CA ARG A 93 -5.63 14.56 4.16
C ARG A 93 -6.42 15.21 3.02
N GLY A 94 -5.85 15.26 1.81
CA GLY A 94 -6.52 15.80 0.63
C GLY A 94 -7.74 14.99 0.22
N ALA A 95 -7.68 13.66 0.38
CA ALA A 95 -8.78 12.77 0.02
C ALA A 95 -9.85 12.64 1.11
N THR A 96 -9.45 12.60 2.38
CA THR A 96 -10.35 12.22 3.49
C THR A 96 -10.63 13.36 4.48
N GLY A 97 -9.89 14.45 4.40
CA GLY A 97 -9.91 15.54 5.40
C GLY A 97 -9.11 15.24 6.67
N ASP A 98 -8.59 14.02 6.87
CA ASP A 98 -7.82 13.62 8.05
C ASP A 98 -6.58 12.81 7.65
N GLU A 99 -5.39 13.37 7.88
CA GLU A 99 -4.12 12.67 7.63
C GLU A 99 -3.96 11.37 8.42
N ASN A 100 -4.67 11.20 9.55
CA ASN A 100 -4.63 10.02 10.38
C ASN A 100 -5.75 9.01 10.10
N THR A 101 -6.37 9.10 8.91
CA THR A 101 -7.34 8.10 8.43
C THR A 101 -6.75 6.69 8.58
N ARG A 102 -7.51 5.84 9.28
CA ARG A 102 -7.11 4.48 9.65
C ARG A 102 -7.22 3.51 8.47
N MET A 103 -6.38 2.46 8.51
CA MET A 103 -6.39 1.38 7.52
C MET A 103 -7.68 0.56 7.63
N MET A 104 -8.14 0.29 8.84
CA MET A 104 -9.34 -0.51 9.08
C MET A 104 -10.61 0.21 8.61
N MET A 105 -11.35 -0.43 7.71
CA MET A 105 -12.66 0.03 7.28
C MET A 105 -13.70 -0.24 8.38
N GLN A 106 -14.69 0.65 8.48
CA GLN A 106 -15.82 0.49 9.38
C GLN A 106 -16.72 -0.67 8.92
N ALA A 107 -17.45 -1.28 9.87
CA ALA A 107 -18.26 -2.47 9.62
C ALA A 107 -19.39 -2.26 8.58
N GLU A 108 -19.79 -1.01 8.34
CA GLU A 108 -20.78 -0.63 7.33
C GLU A 108 -20.21 -0.60 5.90
N ALA A 109 -18.87 -0.58 5.73
CA ALA A 109 -18.20 -0.55 4.45
C ALA A 109 -18.05 -1.94 3.80
N LYS A 110 -18.94 -2.90 4.13
CA LYS A 110 -18.88 -4.29 3.64
C LYS A 110 -18.93 -4.42 2.11
N GLU A 111 -19.45 -3.41 1.43
CA GLU A 111 -19.56 -3.37 -0.04
C GLU A 111 -18.34 -2.71 -0.71
N LYS A 112 -17.40 -2.17 0.06
CA LYS A 112 -16.18 -1.55 -0.49
C LYS A 112 -15.10 -2.59 -0.79
N CYS A 113 -14.25 -2.25 -1.77
CA CYS A 113 -13.09 -3.04 -2.12
C CYS A 113 -12.13 -3.15 -0.92
N ARG A 114 -11.87 -4.37 -0.46
CA ARG A 114 -10.92 -4.63 0.63
C ARG A 114 -9.49 -4.39 0.16
N VAL A 115 -8.59 -4.07 1.09
CA VAL A 115 -7.17 -3.84 0.80
C VAL A 115 -6.26 -4.70 1.66
N MET A 116 -5.25 -5.28 1.03
CA MET A 116 -4.13 -5.96 1.68
C MET A 116 -2.80 -5.33 1.26
N VAL A 117 -2.02 -4.87 2.23
CA VAL A 117 -0.68 -4.33 1.99
C VAL A 117 0.36 -5.19 2.69
N PHE A 118 1.44 -5.49 1.99
CA PHE A 118 2.53 -6.33 2.49
C PHE A 118 3.76 -5.49 2.83
N ALA A 119 4.35 -5.79 3.98
CA ALA A 119 5.67 -5.34 4.40
C ALA A 119 6.45 -6.51 4.97
N MET A 120 7.77 -6.36 5.11
CA MET A 120 8.61 -7.38 5.74
C MET A 120 9.16 -6.89 7.07
N SER A 121 9.27 -7.78 8.05
CA SER A 121 9.96 -7.46 9.30
C SER A 121 11.46 -7.34 9.06
N ALA A 122 12.08 -6.26 9.51
CA ALA A 122 13.52 -6.04 9.39
C ALA A 122 14.34 -7.08 10.18
N HIS A 123 13.76 -7.68 11.22
CA HIS A 123 14.42 -8.63 12.11
C HIS A 123 14.23 -10.09 11.69
N SER A 124 13.25 -10.39 10.85
CA SER A 124 12.87 -11.76 10.47
C SER A 124 12.69 -11.89 8.96
N MET A 125 13.73 -11.48 8.20
CA MET A 125 13.74 -11.59 6.74
C MET A 125 13.83 -13.06 6.28
N THR A 126 14.41 -13.94 7.09
CA THR A 126 14.69 -15.35 6.79
C THR A 126 13.46 -16.26 6.79
N ALA A 127 12.36 -15.84 7.43
CA ALA A 127 11.14 -16.64 7.49
C ALA A 127 10.25 -16.51 6.25
N SER A 128 10.53 -15.55 5.34
CA SER A 128 9.70 -15.21 4.16
C SER A 128 8.20 -15.03 4.49
N THR A 129 7.88 -14.68 5.73
CA THR A 129 6.51 -14.42 6.18
C THR A 129 6.30 -12.92 6.23
N PRO A 130 5.52 -12.34 5.30
CA PRO A 130 5.24 -10.92 5.31
C PRO A 130 4.32 -10.54 6.48
N ARG A 131 4.43 -9.29 6.90
CA ARG A 131 3.45 -8.62 7.76
C ARG A 131 2.38 -8.03 6.85
N ILE A 132 1.13 -8.28 7.21
CA ILE A 132 -0.03 -7.98 6.36
C ILE A 132 -0.87 -6.94 7.09
N PHE A 133 -0.99 -5.76 6.47
CA PHE A 133 -1.96 -4.75 6.85
C PHE A 133 -3.25 -5.01 6.07
N ARG A 134 -4.36 -5.19 6.78
CA ARG A 134 -5.66 -5.42 6.17
C ARG A 134 -6.59 -4.27 6.48
N SER A 135 -7.43 -3.92 5.52
CA SER A 135 -8.54 -2.98 5.75
C SER A 135 -9.75 -3.64 6.41
N TYR A 136 -9.68 -4.94 6.66
CA TYR A 136 -10.75 -5.75 7.23
C TYR A 136 -10.18 -6.65 8.32
N GLN A 137 -11.06 -7.16 9.18
CA GLN A 137 -10.68 -8.11 10.22
C GLN A 137 -10.29 -9.43 9.55
N GLY A 138 -9.01 -9.78 9.66
CA GLY A 138 -8.45 -11.03 9.12
C GLY A 138 -8.08 -12.04 10.20
N PRO A 139 -7.76 -13.28 9.80
CA PRO A 139 -7.13 -14.26 10.67
C PRO A 139 -5.74 -13.80 11.15
N ASN A 140 -5.14 -14.58 12.06
CA ASN A 140 -3.81 -14.45 12.67
C ASN A 140 -2.78 -13.55 11.93
N ASN A 141 -1.87 -12.93 12.70
CA ASN A 141 -0.80 -12.05 12.18
C ASN A 141 -1.31 -10.74 11.57
N GLN A 142 -2.48 -10.26 12.02
CA GLN A 142 -3.01 -8.93 11.69
C GLN A 142 -2.11 -7.85 12.30
N MET A 143 -1.66 -6.93 11.46
CA MET A 143 -0.96 -5.74 11.93
C MET A 143 -1.93 -4.78 12.66
N PRO A 144 -1.45 -4.02 13.65
CA PRO A 144 -2.25 -3.02 14.35
C PRO A 144 -2.88 -2.02 13.38
N ASP A 145 -4.04 -1.48 13.76
CA ASP A 145 -4.73 -0.47 12.95
C ASP A 145 -3.98 0.86 13.01
N CYS A 146 -3.21 1.13 11.95
CA CYS A 146 -2.42 2.33 11.81
C CYS A 146 -2.94 3.23 10.67
N PRO A 147 -2.55 4.51 10.65
CA PRO A 147 -2.90 5.41 9.54
C PRO A 147 -2.44 4.87 8.19
N VAL A 148 -3.22 5.14 7.14
CA VAL A 148 -2.94 4.69 5.76
C VAL A 148 -1.54 5.11 5.29
N TRP A 149 -1.09 6.32 5.63
CA TRP A 149 0.25 6.79 5.26
C TRP A 149 1.37 5.95 5.92
N GLN A 150 1.15 5.42 7.12
CA GLN A 150 2.13 4.54 7.79
C GLN A 150 2.24 3.21 7.06
N VAL A 151 1.10 2.61 6.71
CA VAL A 151 1.03 1.36 5.95
C VAL A 151 1.81 1.47 4.64
N ILE A 152 1.52 2.53 3.86
CA ILE A 152 2.17 2.76 2.57
C ILE A 152 3.68 2.97 2.75
N ARG A 153 4.09 3.83 3.69
CA ARG A 153 5.52 4.10 3.93
C ARG A 153 6.26 2.85 4.42
N ALA A 154 5.66 2.01 5.26
CA ALA A 154 6.24 0.72 5.66
C ALA A 154 6.45 -0.19 4.45
N SER A 155 5.46 -0.30 3.56
CA SER A 155 5.55 -1.12 2.35
C SER A 155 6.55 -0.58 1.31
N MET A 156 6.79 0.73 1.30
CA MET A 156 7.76 1.39 0.40
C MET A 156 9.17 1.54 1.00
N ALA A 157 9.40 1.09 2.24
CA ALA A 157 10.66 1.26 2.95
C ALA A 157 11.77 0.32 2.44
N HIS A 158 12.08 0.37 1.14
CA HIS A 158 13.16 -0.42 0.55
C HIS A 158 14.53 0.05 1.11
N PRO A 159 15.39 -0.84 1.62
CA PRO A 159 16.63 -0.48 2.32
C PRO A 159 17.59 0.44 1.54
N GLU A 160 17.60 0.34 0.21
CA GLU A 160 18.44 1.19 -0.65
C GLU A 160 17.83 2.59 -0.87
N LEU A 161 16.52 2.73 -0.75
CA LEU A 161 15.78 3.96 -1.06
C LEU A 161 15.42 4.74 0.20
N PHE A 162 14.94 4.08 1.23
CA PHE A 162 14.41 4.71 2.44
C PHE A 162 14.86 3.97 3.70
N LYS A 163 14.87 4.68 4.83
CA LYS A 163 15.04 4.06 6.15
C LYS A 163 13.82 3.21 6.48
N SER A 164 14.03 2.13 7.24
CA SER A 164 12.93 1.31 7.78
C SER A 164 11.95 2.16 8.58
N MET A 165 10.69 1.73 8.61
CA MET A 165 9.67 2.30 9.49
C MET A 165 9.56 1.48 10.76
N THR A 166 9.41 2.11 11.91
CA THR A 166 8.99 1.41 13.13
C THR A 166 7.54 1.76 13.42
N ILE A 167 6.69 0.74 13.57
CA ILE A 167 5.32 0.90 14.05
C ILE A 167 5.27 0.41 15.50
N ASP A 168 4.78 1.27 16.40
CA ASP A 168 4.63 0.97 17.82
C ASP A 168 3.15 1.04 18.20
N ASP A 169 2.65 -0.08 18.69
CA ASP A 169 1.28 -0.31 19.19
C ASP A 169 1.28 -0.56 20.71
N GLY A 170 2.38 -0.26 21.41
CA GLY A 170 2.48 -0.42 22.86
C GLY A 170 2.70 -1.86 23.33
N VAL A 171 2.85 -2.83 22.41
CA VAL A 171 3.25 -4.22 22.74
C VAL A 171 4.73 -4.42 22.45
N VAL A 172 5.13 -4.40 21.18
CA VAL A 172 6.54 -4.45 20.74
C VAL A 172 6.68 -3.56 19.50
N PRO A 173 7.59 -2.57 19.50
CA PRO A 173 7.88 -1.79 18.31
C PRO A 173 8.42 -2.70 17.21
N GLU A 174 7.76 -2.73 16.07
CA GLU A 174 8.18 -3.54 14.94
C GLU A 174 8.81 -2.69 13.85
N SER A 175 10.07 -2.97 13.51
CA SER A 175 10.73 -2.36 12.38
C SER A 175 10.42 -3.12 11.09
N LEU A 176 9.91 -2.39 10.10
CA LEU A 176 9.41 -2.86 8.83
C LEU A 176 10.24 -2.28 7.69
N VAL A 177 10.48 -3.12 6.69
CA VAL A 177 11.06 -2.77 5.39
C VAL A 177 10.06 -3.11 4.29
N GLY A 178 10.33 -2.58 3.10
CA GLY A 178 9.46 -2.78 1.96
C GLY A 178 9.24 -4.25 1.64
N GLY A 179 8.02 -4.59 1.22
CA GLY A 179 7.67 -5.98 0.91
C GLY A 179 8.44 -6.51 -0.29
N ASP A 180 8.98 -5.65 -1.15
CA ASP A 180 9.85 -5.99 -2.26
C ASP A 180 11.14 -6.72 -1.85
N VAL A 181 11.56 -6.59 -0.58
CA VAL A 181 12.75 -7.27 -0.03
C VAL A 181 12.54 -8.79 0.18
N GLY A 182 11.31 -9.30 0.18
CA GLY A 182 11.05 -10.73 0.40
C GLY A 182 9.68 -11.27 -0.02
N CYS A 183 8.78 -10.39 -0.48
CA CYS A 183 7.42 -10.67 -0.90
C CYS A 183 7.05 -9.74 -2.09
N SER A 184 7.87 -9.72 -3.14
CA SER A 184 7.63 -8.90 -4.34
C SER A 184 6.42 -9.38 -5.16
N ASN A 185 5.95 -10.62 -4.96
CA ASN A 185 4.74 -11.14 -5.57
C ASN A 185 3.76 -11.62 -4.47
N PRO A 186 2.73 -10.81 -4.13
CA PRO A 186 1.80 -11.15 -3.05
C PRO A 186 0.80 -12.26 -3.41
N THR A 187 0.78 -12.74 -4.66
CA THR A 187 -0.23 -13.70 -5.16
C THR A 187 -0.38 -14.92 -4.27
N ARG A 188 0.73 -15.53 -3.83
CA ARG A 188 0.68 -16.73 -2.98
C ARG A 188 0.04 -16.45 -1.62
N HIS A 189 0.29 -15.28 -1.05
CA HIS A 189 -0.27 -14.88 0.25
C HIS A 189 -1.74 -14.51 0.13
N VAL A 190 -2.11 -13.81 -0.94
CA VAL A 190 -3.51 -13.49 -1.21
C VAL A 190 -4.33 -14.75 -1.45
N LEU A 191 -3.84 -15.70 -2.26
CA LEU A 191 -4.55 -16.96 -2.49
C LEU A 191 -4.70 -17.78 -1.20
N ALA A 192 -3.69 -17.81 -0.34
CA ALA A 192 -3.78 -18.51 0.96
C ALA A 192 -4.84 -17.87 1.87
N GLU A 193 -4.95 -16.54 1.84
CA GLU A 193 -5.95 -15.77 2.57
C GLU A 193 -7.37 -15.97 1.99
N ASP A 194 -7.51 -15.91 0.67
CA ASP A 194 -8.77 -16.10 -0.04
C ASP A 194 -9.31 -17.52 0.15
N THR A 195 -8.44 -18.52 0.25
CA THR A 195 -8.86 -19.90 0.58
C THR A 195 -9.57 -20.00 1.94
N LEU A 196 -9.26 -19.11 2.89
CA LEU A 196 -9.97 -19.01 4.18
C LEU A 196 -11.28 -18.21 4.06
N ALA A 197 -11.40 -17.29 3.11
CA ALA A 197 -12.58 -16.45 2.86
C ALA A 197 -13.58 -17.05 1.85
N ARG A 198 -13.15 -18.04 1.05
CA ARG A 198 -13.81 -18.63 -0.13
C ARG A 198 -15.16 -19.33 0.06
N SER A 199 -15.74 -19.32 1.25
CA SER A 199 -17.03 -19.98 1.47
C SER A 199 -18.25 -19.19 0.95
N ARG A 200 -18.09 -18.02 0.29
CA ARG A 200 -19.24 -17.12 0.10
C ARG A 200 -19.61 -16.62 -1.31
N TYR A 201 -18.78 -16.48 -2.34
CA TYR A 201 -19.28 -15.94 -3.63
C TYR A 201 -18.55 -16.47 -4.89
N LEU A 202 -19.27 -16.49 -6.04
CA LEU A 202 -18.89 -17.19 -7.28
C LEU A 202 -18.23 -16.31 -8.38
N ASN A 203 -18.00 -15.01 -8.14
CA ASN A 203 -17.38 -14.09 -9.12
C ASN A 203 -16.43 -13.12 -8.42
N HIS A 204 -15.16 -13.50 -8.19
CA HIS A 204 -14.17 -12.65 -7.51
C HIS A 204 -13.14 -12.09 -8.51
N VAL A 205 -13.06 -10.76 -8.62
CA VAL A 205 -11.93 -10.07 -9.28
C VAL A 205 -10.99 -9.56 -8.20
N GLU A 206 -9.76 -10.06 -8.23
CA GLU A 206 -8.66 -9.64 -7.38
C GLU A 206 -7.65 -8.88 -8.23
N ILE A 207 -7.21 -7.72 -7.75
CA ILE A 207 -6.16 -6.95 -8.41
C ILE A 207 -4.91 -7.01 -7.55
N LEU A 208 -3.87 -7.63 -8.12
CA LEU A 208 -2.60 -7.90 -7.46
C LEU A 208 -1.51 -7.08 -8.14
N PHE A 209 -0.71 -6.38 -7.33
CA PHE A 209 0.44 -5.57 -7.76
C PHE A 209 1.75 -6.07 -7.15
#